data_AF-A0A803NX36-F1
#
_entry.id   AF-A0A803NX36-F1
#
_cell.length_a   1.000
_cell.length_b   1.000
_cell.length_c   1.000
_cell.angle_alpha   90.00
_cell.angle_beta   90.00
_cell.angle_gamma   90.00
#
_symmetry.space_group_name_H-M   'P 1'
#
loop_
_entity.id
_entity.type
_entity.pdbx_description
1 polymer ?
#
loop_
_entity_poly.entity_id
_entity_poly.type
_entity_poly.pdbx_seq_one_letter_code
_entity_poly.pdbx_strand_id
1 'polypeptide(L)'
;MASSSADAAAHQSVVPTTMFVPPLRLNRNKYFFLRSQVLPAIRALDLEGILLNQNRPQPRIYQPPESTTMVSNPEFNRWMRLDHFLISWPMSTISESMIGHVVNCATASEIWSTLEQIFRTASRARQIHLMNQLQSTKKGSLAINKYLLKMKNLPDGLRAAGNQITEEQLILYILAGLGTKPNNLS
;
A
#
# COMPACT_ATOMS: atom_id res chain seq x y z
N MET A 1 14.44 -17.98 55.08
CA MET A 1 15.14 -17.81 53.79
C MET A 1 14.92 -19.07 52.97
N ALA A 2 14.13 -18.97 51.90
CA ALA A 2 14.11 -19.88 50.75
C ALA A 2 13.18 -19.23 49.71
N SER A 3 13.76 -18.27 48.97
CA SER A 3 13.06 -17.55 47.91
C SER A 3 13.04 -18.36 46.62
N SER A 4 11.90 -18.26 45.94
CA SER A 4 11.73 -18.25 44.49
C SER A 4 12.09 -19.52 43.70
N SER A 5 11.06 -20.32 43.42
CA SER A 5 10.97 -21.14 42.21
C SER A 5 9.58 -20.92 41.59
N ALA A 6 9.33 -19.67 41.16
CA ALA A 6 8.05 -19.30 40.53
C ALA A 6 8.19 -18.45 39.25
N ASP A 7 9.41 -18.15 38.79
CA ASP A 7 9.62 -17.29 37.61
C ASP A 7 10.13 -18.05 36.38
N ALA A 8 9.43 -19.13 36.01
CA ALA A 8 9.65 -19.84 34.74
C ALA A 8 8.45 -19.69 33.77
N ALA A 9 7.77 -18.55 33.80
CA ALA A 9 6.62 -18.25 32.95
C ALA A 9 6.78 -16.90 32.23
N ALA A 10 7.76 -16.80 31.33
CA ALA A 10 7.87 -15.71 30.35
C ALA A 10 8.61 -16.29 29.12
N HIS A 11 8.13 -16.29 27.88
CA HIS A 11 7.17 -15.47 27.18
C HIS A 11 6.37 -16.35 26.20
N GLN A 12 5.09 -16.62 26.46
CA GLN A 12 4.21 -17.07 25.38
C GLN A 12 3.81 -15.82 24.59
N SER A 13 4.49 -15.54 23.47
CA SER A 13 4.03 -14.52 22.54
C SER A 13 2.69 -15.00 21.97
N VAL A 14 1.60 -14.49 22.53
CA VAL A 14 0.25 -14.78 22.06
C VAL A 14 0.17 -14.28 20.62
N VAL A 15 0.10 -15.22 19.68
CA VAL A 15 -0.18 -14.88 18.27
C VAL A 15 -1.61 -14.34 18.25
N PRO A 16 -1.87 -13.11 17.77
CA PRO A 16 -3.22 -12.55 17.77
C PRO A 16 -4.15 -13.49 16.99
N THR A 17 -5.09 -14.11 17.69
CA THR A 17 -5.92 -15.18 17.11
C THR A 17 -6.99 -14.64 16.17
N THR A 18 -7.32 -13.35 16.26
CA THR A 18 -8.29 -12.72 15.35
C THR A 18 -7.89 -11.28 15.08
N MET A 19 -7.61 -10.95 13.81
CA MET A 19 -7.37 -9.58 13.37
C MET A 19 -8.64 -9.00 12.76
N PHE A 20 -8.95 -7.75 13.07
CA PHE A 20 -10.04 -7.04 12.41
C PHE A 20 -9.65 -6.81 10.94
N VAL A 21 -10.19 -7.62 10.05
CA VAL A 21 -10.11 -7.41 8.60
C VAL A 21 -11.30 -6.53 8.21
N PRO A 22 -11.08 -5.25 7.85
CA PRO A 22 -12.17 -4.43 7.35
C PRO A 22 -12.73 -5.07 6.06
N PRO A 23 -14.06 -5.04 5.83
CA PRO A 23 -14.72 -5.64 4.67
C PRO A 23 -14.49 -4.81 3.40
N LEU A 24 -13.22 -4.54 3.07
CA LEU A 24 -12.83 -3.70 1.98
C LEU A 24 -12.20 -4.56 0.89
N ARG A 25 -12.85 -4.64 -0.27
CA ARG A 25 -12.25 -5.22 -1.46
C ARG A 25 -11.15 -4.28 -1.98
N LEU A 26 -9.91 -4.74 -1.93
CA LEU A 26 -8.74 -4.06 -2.43
C LEU A 26 -8.84 -3.97 -3.96
N ASN A 27 -8.91 -2.74 -4.43
CA ASN A 27 -8.74 -2.38 -5.84
C ASN A 27 -7.71 -1.25 -5.94
N ARG A 28 -7.28 -0.92 -7.17
CA ARG A 28 -6.27 0.12 -7.47
C ARG A 28 -6.48 1.47 -6.75
N ASN A 29 -7.71 1.79 -6.34
CA ASN A 29 -8.07 3.06 -5.72
C ASN A 29 -8.12 3.02 -4.18
N LYS A 30 -7.95 1.85 -3.54
CA LYS A 30 -8.20 1.66 -2.10
C LYS A 30 -6.97 1.23 -1.29
N TYR A 31 -5.80 1.09 -1.92
CA TYR A 31 -4.57 0.68 -1.22
C TYR A 31 -4.07 1.68 -0.20
N PHE A 32 -4.13 2.98 -0.48
CA PHE A 32 -3.68 3.98 0.48
C PHE A 32 -4.47 3.87 1.79
N PHE A 33 -5.77 3.60 1.69
CA PHE A 33 -6.64 3.35 2.82
C PHE A 33 -6.34 2.02 3.51
N LEU A 34 -6.09 0.94 2.76
CA LEU A 34 -5.64 -0.32 3.36
C LEU A 34 -4.33 -0.12 4.10
N ARG A 35 -3.32 0.50 3.48
CA ARG A 35 -2.02 0.75 4.10
C ARG A 35 -2.17 1.61 5.35
N SER A 36 -3.01 2.66 5.34
CA SER A 36 -3.24 3.50 6.51
C SER A 36 -3.96 2.77 7.65
N GLN A 37 -4.77 1.76 7.36
CA GLN A 37 -5.44 0.94 8.37
C GLN A 37 -4.58 -0.22 8.87
N VAL A 38 -3.78 -0.83 7.99
CA VAL A 38 -3.00 -2.04 8.27
C VAL A 38 -1.69 -1.71 8.97
N LEU A 39 -1.01 -0.65 8.54
CA LEU A 39 0.32 -0.31 9.05
C LEU A 39 0.33 -0.05 10.58
N PRO A 40 -0.66 0.66 11.18
CA PRO A 40 -0.72 0.80 12.63
C PRO A 40 -0.87 -0.53 13.36
N ALA A 41 -1.64 -1.48 12.81
CA ALA A 41 -1.86 -2.77 13.43
C ALA A 41 -0.60 -3.66 13.33
N ILE A 42 0.13 -3.60 12.21
CA ILE A 42 1.42 -4.29 12.05
C ILE A 42 2.46 -3.74 13.02
N ARG A 43 2.50 -2.41 13.21
CA ARG A 43 3.36 -1.74 14.20
C ARG A 43 3.01 -2.12 15.63
N ALA A 44 1.72 -2.17 15.96
CA ALA A 44 1.26 -2.55 17.29
C ALA A 44 1.63 -4.00 17.66
N LEU A 45 1.82 -4.86 16.65
CA LEU A 45 2.22 -6.26 16.81
C LEU A 45 3.73 -6.51 16.64
N ASP A 46 4.52 -5.44 16.43
CA ASP A 46 5.97 -5.51 16.17
C ASP A 46 6.35 -6.44 14.99
N LEU A 47 5.52 -6.43 13.93
CA LEU A 47 5.70 -7.30 12.76
C LEU A 47 6.35 -6.60 11.57
N GLU A 48 6.81 -5.35 11.73
CA GLU A 48 7.47 -4.60 10.64
C GLU A 48 8.72 -5.31 10.12
N GLY A 49 9.48 -5.99 10.99
CA GLY A 49 10.66 -6.76 10.58
C GLY A 49 10.34 -7.88 9.58
N ILE A 50 9.14 -8.46 9.65
CA ILE A 50 8.69 -9.52 8.72
C ILE A 50 8.35 -8.93 7.35
N LEU A 51 7.70 -7.76 7.32
CA LEU A 51 7.40 -7.05 6.07
C LEU A 51 8.65 -6.62 5.31
N LEU A 52 9.71 -6.26 6.05
CA LEU A 52 10.99 -5.87 5.48
C LEU A 52 11.89 -7.08 5.17
N ASN A 53 11.41 -8.30 5.45
CA ASN A 53 12.17 -9.55 5.39
C ASN A 53 13.53 -9.45 6.13
N GLN A 54 13.57 -8.66 7.20
CA GLN A 54 14.77 -8.47 8.01
C GLN A 54 14.94 -9.65 8.96
N ASN A 55 16.17 -10.15 9.07
CA ASN A 55 16.54 -11.18 10.05
C ASN A 55 15.71 -12.48 9.98
N ARG A 56 15.40 -12.96 8.76
CA ARG A 56 14.74 -14.26 8.57
C ARG A 56 15.57 -15.37 9.23
N PRO A 57 15.05 -16.08 10.24
CA PRO A 57 15.80 -17.15 10.90
C PRO A 57 16.10 -18.29 9.92
N GLN A 58 17.20 -19.01 10.14
CA GLN A 58 17.50 -20.20 9.35
C GLN A 58 16.51 -21.33 9.70
N PRO A 59 16.01 -22.12 8.73
CA PRO A 59 15.07 -23.21 9.01
C PRO A 59 15.63 -24.31 9.92
N ARG A 60 16.96 -24.49 9.90
CA ARG A 60 17.67 -25.49 10.70
C ARG A 60 18.85 -24.85 11.41
N ILE A 61 19.12 -25.32 12.63
CA ILE A 61 20.24 -24.89 13.46
C ILE A 61 20.98 -26.12 14.01
N TYR A 62 22.25 -25.94 14.35
CA TYR A 62 23.05 -26.96 15.01
C TYR A 62 22.76 -26.99 16.52
N GLN A 63 22.73 -28.19 17.10
CA GLN A 63 22.57 -28.37 18.54
C GLN A 63 23.96 -28.39 19.21
N PRO A 64 24.24 -27.51 20.20
CA PRO A 64 25.44 -27.62 21.04
C PRO A 64 25.33 -28.82 22.00
N PRO A 65 26.43 -29.49 22.43
CA PRO A 65 27.84 -29.16 22.23
C PRO A 65 28.56 -29.98 21.13
N GLU A 66 27.92 -30.99 20.50
CA GLU A 66 28.55 -31.90 19.54
C GLU A 66 27.72 -32.00 18.26
N SER A 67 27.99 -31.10 17.31
CA SER A 67 27.10 -30.84 16.16
C SER A 67 27.42 -31.71 14.93
N THR A 68 26.80 -32.87 14.81
CA THR A 68 26.61 -33.55 13.51
C THR A 68 25.14 -33.55 13.07
N THR A 69 24.21 -33.28 13.97
CA THR A 69 22.77 -33.29 13.69
C THR A 69 22.19 -31.88 13.57
N MET A 70 21.59 -31.56 12.42
CA MET A 70 20.80 -30.34 12.23
C MET A 70 19.37 -30.56 12.73
N VAL A 71 18.89 -29.67 13.60
CA VAL A 71 17.51 -29.67 14.12
C VAL A 71 16.69 -28.51 13.58
N SER A 72 15.36 -28.63 13.61
CA SER A 72 14.45 -27.55 13.20
C SER A 72 14.58 -26.35 14.14
N ASN A 73 14.66 -25.15 13.58
CA ASN A 73 14.73 -23.92 14.36
C ASN A 73 13.33 -23.49 14.84
N PRO A 74 13.06 -23.45 16.15
CA PRO A 74 11.76 -22.99 16.66
C PRO A 74 11.48 -21.52 16.30
N GLU A 75 12.50 -20.67 16.18
CA GLU A 75 12.34 -19.27 15.76
C GLU A 75 11.90 -19.14 14.30
N PHE A 76 12.37 -20.03 13.42
CA PHE A 76 11.88 -20.08 12.05
C PHE A 76 10.40 -20.45 11.99
N ASN A 77 9.97 -21.42 12.81
CA ASN A 77 8.56 -21.80 12.88
C ASN A 77 7.69 -20.66 13.41
N ARG A 78 8.18 -19.88 14.37
CA ARG A 78 7.50 -18.67 14.87
C ARG A 78 7.40 -17.61 13.77
N TRP A 79 8.51 -17.31 13.10
CA TRP A 79 8.55 -16.36 11.99
C TRP A 79 7.56 -16.76 10.88
N MET A 80 7.55 -18.03 10.49
CA MET A 80 6.67 -18.55 9.43
C MET A 80 5.18 -18.42 9.80
N ARG A 81 4.80 -18.65 11.05
CA ARG A 81 3.41 -18.42 11.51
C ARG A 81 3.00 -16.96 11.37
N LEU A 82 3.88 -16.03 11.74
CA LEU A 82 3.62 -14.60 11.65
C LEU A 82 3.61 -14.11 10.20
N ASP A 83 4.48 -14.65 9.34
CA ASP A 83 4.47 -14.36 7.90
C ASP A 83 3.15 -14.82 7.26
N HIS A 84 2.72 -16.07 7.50
CA HIS A 84 1.44 -16.57 7.00
C HIS A 84 0.24 -15.80 7.56
N PHE A 85 0.29 -15.36 8.82
CA PHE A 85 -0.71 -14.48 9.40
C PHE A 85 -0.79 -13.15 8.62
N LEU A 86 0.35 -12.53 8.30
CA LEU A 86 0.38 -11.32 7.49
C LEU A 86 -0.04 -11.53 6.03
N ILE A 87 0.15 -12.73 5.46
CA ILE A 87 -0.36 -13.10 4.13
C ILE A 87 -1.90 -13.19 4.13
N SER A 88 -2.50 -13.70 5.21
CA SER A 88 -3.96 -13.89 5.28
C SER A 88 -4.74 -12.59 5.09
N TRP A 89 -4.15 -11.45 5.49
CA TRP A 89 -4.78 -10.15 5.39
C TRP A 89 -4.97 -9.65 3.94
N PRO A 90 -3.92 -9.44 3.13
CA PRO A 90 -4.10 -9.08 1.74
C PRO A 90 -4.95 -10.13 1.01
N MET A 91 -4.80 -11.43 1.30
CA MET A 91 -5.59 -12.47 0.65
C MET A 91 -7.10 -12.39 0.96
N SER A 92 -7.49 -11.98 2.17
CA SER A 92 -8.91 -11.78 2.53
C SER A 92 -9.53 -10.51 1.93
N THR A 93 -8.69 -9.52 1.59
CA THR A 93 -9.16 -8.23 1.07
C THR A 93 -8.99 -8.10 -0.43
N ILE A 94 -8.13 -8.88 -1.09
CA ILE A 94 -7.85 -8.75 -2.51
C ILE A 94 -9.09 -9.03 -3.37
N SER A 95 -9.21 -8.28 -4.47
CA SER A 95 -10.20 -8.57 -5.51
C SER A 95 -9.67 -9.59 -6.50
N GLU A 96 -10.56 -10.29 -7.20
CA GLU A 96 -10.19 -11.28 -8.24
C GLU A 96 -9.28 -10.68 -9.32
N SER A 97 -9.50 -9.43 -9.71
CA SER A 97 -8.63 -8.72 -10.67
C SER A 97 -7.20 -8.50 -10.20
N MET A 98 -6.92 -8.68 -8.91
CA MET A 98 -5.62 -8.45 -8.31
C MET A 98 -4.93 -9.74 -7.84
N ILE A 99 -5.65 -10.85 -7.70
CA ILE A 99 -5.12 -12.11 -7.16
C ILE A 99 -4.01 -12.69 -8.02
N GLY A 100 -4.15 -12.60 -9.36
CA GLY A 100 -3.15 -13.12 -10.31
C GLY A 100 -1.80 -12.41 -10.22
N HIS A 101 -1.72 -11.22 -9.61
CA HIS A 101 -0.47 -10.52 -9.41
C HIS A 101 0.32 -11.02 -8.19
N VAL A 102 -0.35 -11.61 -7.19
CA VAL A 102 0.27 -12.01 -5.92
C VAL A 102 0.29 -13.53 -5.71
N VAL A 103 -0.32 -14.31 -6.62
CA VAL A 103 -0.44 -15.77 -6.51
C VAL A 103 0.90 -16.50 -6.43
N ASN A 104 1.95 -15.93 -7.02
CA ASN A 104 3.31 -16.51 -7.02
C ASN A 104 4.19 -15.96 -5.88
N CYS A 105 3.68 -15.07 -5.03
CA CYS A 105 4.42 -14.55 -3.90
C CYS A 105 4.37 -15.56 -2.75
N ALA A 106 5.54 -15.91 -2.22
CA ALA A 106 5.71 -16.91 -1.18
C ALA A 106 5.72 -16.32 0.24
N THR A 107 5.98 -15.03 0.38
CA THR A 107 6.10 -14.35 1.67
C THR A 107 5.22 -13.12 1.76
N ALA A 108 4.87 -12.70 2.99
CA ALA A 108 4.15 -11.45 3.20
C ALA A 108 4.92 -10.27 2.57
N SER A 109 6.24 -10.20 2.78
CA SER A 109 7.11 -9.18 2.20
C SER A 109 6.94 -9.05 0.68
N GLU A 110 6.91 -10.18 -0.05
CA GLU A 110 6.72 -10.19 -1.50
C GLU A 110 5.34 -9.70 -1.91
N ILE A 111 4.29 -10.15 -1.21
CA ILE A 111 2.90 -9.71 -1.48
C ILE A 111 2.79 -8.20 -1.28
N TRP A 112 3.24 -7.69 -0.14
CA TRP A 112 3.15 -6.27 0.19
C TRP A 112 3.97 -5.40 -0.78
N SER A 113 5.16 -5.85 -1.17
CA SER A 113 5.99 -5.16 -2.16
C SER A 113 5.36 -5.13 -3.55
N THR A 114 4.82 -6.26 -4.00
CA THR A 114 4.13 -6.38 -5.30
C THR A 114 2.91 -5.49 -5.36
N LEU A 115 2.08 -5.53 -4.31
CA LEU A 115 0.93 -4.66 -4.15
C LEU A 115 1.38 -3.19 -4.24
N GLU A 116 2.35 -2.78 -3.42
CA GLU A 116 2.87 -1.42 -3.42
C GLU A 116 3.32 -0.96 -4.81
N GLN A 117 4.06 -1.79 -5.56
CA GLN A 117 4.50 -1.48 -6.91
C GLN A 117 3.34 -1.26 -7.88
N ILE A 118 2.32 -2.14 -7.85
CA ILE A 118 1.14 -2.02 -8.71
C ILE A 118 0.41 -0.71 -8.42
N PHE A 119 0.22 -0.37 -7.15
CA PHE A 119 -0.47 0.86 -6.77
C PHE A 119 0.34 2.10 -7.09
N ARG A 120 1.66 2.10 -6.88
CA ARG A 120 2.54 3.19 -7.30
C ARG A 120 2.45 3.44 -8.80
N THR A 121 2.43 2.37 -9.60
CA THR A 121 2.30 2.44 -11.06
C THR A 121 0.94 2.99 -11.46
N ALA A 122 -0.14 2.49 -10.86
CA ALA A 122 -1.50 2.95 -11.12
C ALA A 122 -1.69 4.43 -10.73
N SER A 123 -1.15 4.85 -9.59
CA SER A 123 -1.20 6.24 -9.13
C SER A 123 -0.46 7.15 -10.09
N ARG A 124 0.75 6.76 -10.54
CA ARG A 124 1.52 7.53 -11.53
C ARG A 124 0.80 7.64 -12.87
N ALA A 125 0.24 6.54 -13.37
CA ALA A 125 -0.55 6.56 -14.60
C ALA A 125 -1.76 7.49 -14.48
N ARG A 126 -2.44 7.47 -13.33
CA ARG A 126 -3.56 8.38 -13.03
C ARG A 126 -3.11 9.84 -12.96
N GLN A 127 -1.98 10.14 -12.33
CA GLN A 127 -1.41 11.49 -12.31
C GLN A 127 -1.15 12.00 -13.75
N ILE A 128 -0.48 11.20 -14.58
CA ILE A 128 -0.18 11.55 -15.97
C ILE A 128 -1.48 11.77 -16.76
N HIS A 129 -2.46 10.89 -16.61
CA HIS A 129 -3.74 11.01 -17.28
C HIS A 129 -4.47 12.30 -16.90
N LEU A 130 -4.51 12.64 -15.61
CA LEU A 130 -5.15 13.87 -15.12
C LEU A 130 -4.38 15.13 -15.54
N MET A 131 -3.05 15.11 -15.52
CA MET A 131 -2.21 16.18 -16.07
C MET A 131 -2.49 16.41 -17.55
N ASN A 132 -2.56 15.34 -18.34
CA ASN A 132 -2.90 15.42 -19.76
C ASN A 132 -4.31 16.01 -19.96
N GLN A 133 -5.29 15.63 -19.14
CA GLN A 133 -6.63 16.24 -19.19
C GLN A 133 -6.58 17.74 -18.86
N LEU A 134 -5.81 18.13 -17.85
CA LEU A 134 -5.65 19.52 -17.45
C LEU A 134 -5.07 20.38 -18.59
N GLN A 135 -4.07 19.86 -19.30
CA GLN A 135 -3.39 20.55 -20.40
C GLN A 135 -4.19 20.58 -21.71
N SER A 136 -4.89 19.48 -22.02
CA SER A 136 -5.60 19.31 -23.30
C SER A 136 -7.04 19.82 -23.29
N THR A 137 -7.64 20.02 -22.11
CA THR A 137 -9.04 20.49 -22.05
C THR A 137 -9.14 21.92 -22.56
N LYS A 138 -9.76 22.06 -23.73
CA LYS A 138 -10.16 23.35 -24.30
C LYS A 138 -11.63 23.62 -24.02
N LYS A 139 -12.00 24.90 -23.92
CA LYS A 139 -13.41 25.32 -23.87
C LYS A 139 -14.13 24.88 -25.14
N GLY A 140 -13.57 25.16 -26.32
CA GLY A 140 -14.20 24.84 -27.61
C GLY A 140 -15.64 25.35 -27.67
N SER A 141 -16.57 24.43 -27.99
CA SER A 141 -18.02 24.68 -28.02
C SER A 141 -18.71 24.52 -26.66
N LEU A 142 -18.00 24.16 -25.58
CA LEU A 142 -18.61 24.05 -24.25
C LEU A 142 -19.04 25.41 -23.72
N ALA A 143 -20.17 25.42 -23.00
CA ALA A 143 -20.55 26.54 -22.16
C ALA A 143 -19.46 26.80 -21.10
N ILE A 144 -19.18 28.08 -20.83
CA ILE A 144 -18.09 28.50 -19.94
C ILE A 144 -18.19 27.84 -18.55
N ASN A 145 -19.40 27.74 -17.99
CA ASN A 145 -19.64 27.11 -16.69
C ASN A 145 -19.31 25.61 -16.69
N LYS A 146 -19.64 24.89 -17.78
CA LYS A 146 -19.30 23.46 -17.91
C LYS A 146 -17.79 23.25 -18.02
N TYR A 147 -17.10 24.13 -18.75
CA TYR A 147 -15.64 24.11 -18.86
C TYR A 147 -14.98 24.37 -17.50
N LEU A 148 -15.37 25.44 -16.81
CA LEU A 148 -14.81 25.80 -15.50
C LEU A 148 -15.06 24.70 -14.47
N LEU A 149 -16.25 24.10 -14.44
CA LEU A 149 -16.55 22.99 -13.54
C LEU A 149 -15.64 21.78 -13.81
N LYS A 150 -15.42 21.44 -15.08
CA LYS A 150 -14.52 20.35 -15.45
C LYS A 150 -13.08 20.63 -14.99
N MET A 151 -12.58 21.84 -15.22
CA MET A 151 -11.23 22.25 -14.80
C MET A 151 -11.08 22.25 -13.27
N LYS A 152 -12.10 22.69 -12.53
CA LYS A 152 -12.08 22.71 -11.05
C LYS A 152 -12.09 21.32 -10.40
N ASN A 153 -12.63 20.30 -11.08
CA ASN A 153 -12.68 18.94 -10.53
C ASN A 153 -11.38 18.14 -10.73
N LEU A 154 -10.51 18.56 -11.65
CA LEU A 154 -9.24 17.88 -11.92
C LEU A 154 -8.19 18.01 -10.79
N PRO A 155 -8.00 19.17 -10.13
CA PRO A 155 -7.10 19.32 -8.98
C PRO A 155 -7.36 18.31 -7.86
N ASP A 156 -8.62 18.06 -7.50
CA ASP A 156 -8.96 17.10 -6.45
C ASP A 156 -8.56 15.67 -6.83
N GLY A 157 -8.76 15.30 -8.09
CA GLY A 157 -8.30 14.03 -8.63
C GLY A 157 -6.78 13.88 -8.60
N LEU A 158 -6.04 14.96 -8.89
CA LEU A 158 -4.58 14.99 -8.84
C LEU A 158 -4.09 14.83 -7.41
N ARG A 159 -4.69 15.57 -6.47
CA ARG A 159 -4.36 15.51 -5.04
C ARG A 159 -4.56 14.10 -4.51
N ALA A 160 -5.67 13.45 -4.85
CA ALA A 160 -5.92 12.06 -4.49
C ALA A 160 -4.93 11.06 -5.12
N ALA A 161 -4.37 11.39 -6.29
CA ALA A 161 -3.34 10.58 -6.94
C ALA A 161 -1.91 10.90 -6.45
N GLY A 162 -1.74 11.83 -5.50
CA GLY A 162 -0.46 12.18 -4.89
C GLY A 162 0.30 13.31 -5.61
N ASN A 163 -0.37 14.12 -6.41
CA ASN A 163 0.21 15.32 -7.02
C ASN A 163 -0.66 16.55 -6.71
N GLN A 164 -0.05 17.68 -6.37
CA GLN A 164 -0.78 18.91 -6.07
C GLN A 164 -0.39 19.98 -7.09
N ILE A 165 -1.38 20.70 -7.58
CA ILE A 165 -1.18 21.89 -8.38
C ILE A 165 -1.60 23.11 -7.59
N THR A 166 -0.91 24.22 -7.78
CA THR A 166 -1.28 25.47 -7.13
C THR A 166 -2.48 26.11 -7.81
N GLU A 167 -3.12 27.06 -7.13
CA GLU A 167 -4.24 27.79 -7.71
C GLU A 167 -3.81 28.61 -8.94
N GLU A 168 -2.61 29.19 -8.92
CA GLU A 168 -2.04 29.94 -10.03
C GLU A 168 -1.82 29.05 -11.26
N GLN A 169 -1.33 27.82 -11.05
CA GLN A 169 -1.20 26.83 -12.12
C GLN A 169 -2.56 26.47 -12.70
N LEU A 170 -3.56 26.23 -11.85
CA LEU A 170 -4.92 25.95 -12.30
C LEU A 170 -5.49 27.10 -13.14
N ILE A 171 -5.32 28.35 -12.70
CA ILE A 171 -5.75 29.54 -13.43
C ILE A 171 -5.06 29.58 -14.80
N LEU A 172 -3.75 29.33 -14.86
CA LEU A 172 -3.01 29.31 -16.12
C LEU A 172 -3.56 28.27 -17.10
N TYR A 173 -3.84 27.05 -16.63
CA TYR A 173 -4.44 26.01 -17.47
C TYR A 173 -5.86 26.37 -17.94
N ILE A 174 -6.66 27.02 -17.08
CA ILE A 174 -7.97 27.54 -17.43
C ILE A 174 -7.85 28.58 -18.54
N LEU A 175 -6.98 29.57 -18.38
CA LEU A 175 -6.78 30.64 -19.38
C LEU A 175 -6.27 30.08 -20.72
N ALA A 176 -5.32 29.14 -20.68
CA ALA A 176 -4.79 28.47 -21.86
C ALA A 176 -5.84 27.63 -22.62
N GLY A 177 -6.89 27.16 -21.92
CA GLY A 177 -7.97 26.39 -22.52
C GLY A 177 -9.12 27.25 -23.06
N LEU A 178 -9.25 28.51 -22.65
CA LEU A 178 -10.25 29.44 -23.17
C LEU A 178 -9.97 29.86 -24.62
N GLY A 179 -8.72 29.75 -25.05
CA GLY A 179 -8.24 30.23 -26.35
C GLY A 179 -8.22 31.75 -26.37
N THR A 180 -7.05 32.34 -26.61
CA THR A 180 -7.01 33.73 -27.07
C THR A 180 -7.71 33.73 -28.42
N LYS A 181 -8.91 34.30 -28.52
CA LYS A 181 -9.41 34.68 -29.84
C LYS A 181 -8.38 35.68 -30.38
N PRO A 182 -7.64 35.40 -31.48
CA PRO A 182 -7.01 36.49 -32.18
C PRO A 182 -8.16 37.39 -32.63
N ASN A 183 -8.18 38.62 -32.13
CA ASN A 183 -9.07 39.64 -32.66
C ASN A 183 -8.73 39.77 -34.15
N ASN A 184 -9.62 39.26 -35.01
CA ASN A 184 -9.62 39.62 -36.43
C ASN A 184 -9.82 41.13 -36.49
N LEU A 185 -8.72 41.87 -36.65
CA LEU A 185 -8.74 43.23 -37.15
C LEU A 185 -8.93 43.12 -38.66
N SER A 186 -10.19 43.14 -39.08
CA SER A 186 -10.64 43.47 -40.43
C SER A 186 -10.89 44.96 -40.54
#